data_AF-A0A915JQ06-F1
#
_entry.id   AF-A0A915JQ06-F1
#
_cell.length_a   1.000
_cell.length_b   1.000
_cell.length_c   1.000
_cell.angle_alpha   90.00
_cell.angle_beta   90.00
_cell.angle_gamma   90.00
#
_symmetry.space_group_name_H-M   'P 1'
#
loop_
_entity.id
_entity.type
_entity.pdbx_description
1 polymer ?
#
loop_
_entity_poly.entity_id
_entity_poly.type
_entity_poly.pdbx_seq_one_letter_code
_entity_poly.pdbx_strand_id
1 'polypeptide(L)' 'MTEKPEEKRKKALEDPEVRQILADPAMQCILEQMSQDPKAAREHLKNPEIMLKIKKLMEAGVVGMR' A
#
# COMPACT_ATOMS: atom_id res chain seq x y z
N MET A 1 -18.46 -8.21 -9.98
CA MET A 1 -17.32 -9.10 -9.65
C MET A 1 -16.38 -8.33 -8.74
N THR A 2 -16.59 -8.42 -7.43
CA THR A 2 -15.75 -7.76 -6.43
C THR A 2 -14.71 -8.77 -6.02
N GLU A 3 -13.50 -8.69 -6.58
CA GLU A 3 -12.39 -9.54 -6.15
C GLU A 3 -12.22 -9.38 -4.63
N LYS A 4 -12.37 -10.48 -3.89
CA LYS A 4 -12.45 -10.43 -2.42
C LYS A 4 -11.11 -9.93 -1.87
N PRO A 5 -11.09 -8.80 -1.14
CA PRO A 5 -9.86 -8.28 -0.55
C PRO A 5 -9.19 -9.31 0.38
N GLU A 6 -9.92 -10.29 0.88
CA GLU A 6 -9.38 -11.39 1.69
C GLU A 6 -8.42 -12.32 0.95
N GLU A 7 -8.68 -12.69 -0.31
CA GLU A 7 -7.77 -13.57 -1.05
C GLU A 7 -6.49 -12.86 -1.47
N LYS A 8 -6.62 -11.58 -1.87
CA LYS A 8 -5.46 -10.74 -2.19
C LYS A 8 -4.63 -10.47 -0.94
N ARG A 9 -5.27 -10.20 0.20
CA ARG A 9 -4.61 -10.11 1.51
C ARG A 9 -3.91 -11.41 1.88
N LYS A 10 -4.50 -12.58 1.65
CA LYS A 10 -3.84 -13.86 1.94
C LYS A 10 -2.54 -14.03 1.16
N LYS A 11 -2.57 -13.85 -0.17
CA LYS A 11 -1.37 -13.94 -1.01
C LYS A 11 -0.31 -12.90 -0.64
N ALA A 12 -0.75 -11.72 -0.30
CA ALA A 12 0.13 -10.67 0.19
C ALA A 12 0.78 -10.95 1.54
N LEU A 13 0.10 -11.67 2.44
CA LEU A 13 0.69 -12.12 3.70
C LEU A 13 1.76 -13.20 3.50
N GLU A 14 1.78 -13.88 2.34
CA GLU A 14 2.84 -14.82 1.96
C GLU A 14 4.12 -14.10 1.50
N ASP A 15 4.01 -12.85 1.01
CA ASP A 15 5.17 -12.05 0.61
C ASP A 15 5.78 -11.33 1.84
N PRO A 16 7.04 -11.63 2.21
CA PRO A 16 7.70 -11.01 3.34
C PRO A 16 7.89 -9.49 3.17
N GLU A 17 8.04 -8.98 1.95
CA GLU A 17 8.14 -7.54 1.69
C GLU A 17 6.80 -6.87 1.96
N VAL A 18 5.70 -7.44 1.45
CA VAL A 18 4.36 -6.88 1.69
C VAL A 18 4.03 -6.86 3.18
N ARG A 19 4.39 -7.90 3.91
CA ARG A 19 4.24 -7.93 5.37
C ARG A 19 5.00 -6.80 6.07
N GLN A 20 6.24 -6.55 5.66
CA GLN A 20 7.04 -5.44 6.20
C GLN A 20 6.41 -4.09 5.86
N ILE A 21 5.90 -3.93 4.64
CA ILE A 21 5.25 -2.70 4.19
C ILE A 21 3.96 -2.45 4.95
N LEU A 22 3.16 -3.48 5.20
CA LEU A 22 1.93 -3.38 5.99
C LEU A 22 2.22 -3.05 7.46
N ALA A 23 3.38 -3.47 7.97
CA ALA A 23 3.88 -3.11 9.29
C ALA A 23 4.55 -1.73 9.32
N ASP A 24 4.73 -1.08 8.17
CA ASP A 24 5.44 0.18 8.07
C ASP A 24 4.54 1.35 8.51
N PRO A 25 4.97 2.15 9.50
CA PRO A 25 4.17 3.26 10.00
C PRO A 25 4.01 4.37 8.96
N ALA A 26 5.00 4.59 8.09
CA ALA A 26 4.88 5.60 7.04
C ALA A 26 3.80 5.21 6.04
N MET A 27 3.68 3.91 5.70
CA MET A 27 2.62 3.44 4.82
C MET A 27 1.22 3.69 5.42
N GLN A 28 1.05 3.41 6.71
CA GLN A 28 -0.21 3.72 7.41
C GLN A 28 -0.51 5.22 7.40
N CYS A 29 0.48 6.06 7.70
CA CYS A 29 0.33 7.52 7.62
C CYS A 29 -0.05 8.00 6.22
N ILE A 30 0.55 7.44 5.17
CA ILE A 30 0.25 7.83 3.79
C ILE A 30 -1.19 7.49 3.42
N LEU A 31 -1.68 6.31 3.81
CA LEU A 31 -3.06 5.91 3.57
C LEU A 31 -4.06 6.83 4.29
N GLU A 32 -3.73 7.24 5.53
CA GLU A 32 -4.52 8.21 6.28
C GLU A 32 -4.48 9.60 5.62
N GLN A 33 -3.28 10.06 5.26
CA GLN A 33 -3.09 11.31 4.54
C GLN A 33 -3.78 11.31 3.17
N MET A 34 -3.82 10.21 2.42
CA MET A 34 -4.55 10.19 1.15
C MET A 34 -6.04 10.53 1.32
N SER A 35 -6.62 10.23 2.49
CA SER A 35 -8.01 10.59 2.84
C SER A 35 -8.14 12.00 3.39
N GLN A 36 -7.17 12.49 4.17
CA GLN A 36 -7.20 13.83 4.78
C GLN A 36 -6.61 14.92 3.89
N ASP A 37 -5.40 14.69 3.37
CA ASP A 37 -4.65 15.57 2.49
C ASP A 37 -3.93 14.77 1.37
N PRO A 38 -4.58 14.61 0.19
CA PRO A 38 -3.98 13.90 -0.93
C PRO A 38 -2.76 14.63 -1.54
N LYS A 39 -2.52 15.91 -1.22
CA LYS A 39 -1.27 16.59 -1.61
C LYS A 39 -0.11 16.15 -0.73
N ALA A 40 -0.30 16.01 0.58
CA ALA A 40 0.76 15.51 1.47
C ALA A 40 1.17 14.08 1.08
N ALA A 41 0.20 13.20 0.82
CA ALA A 41 0.47 11.85 0.34
C ALA A 41 1.27 11.85 -0.98
N ARG A 42 1.00 12.78 -1.90
CA ARG A 42 1.77 12.94 -3.15
C ARG A 42 3.24 13.24 -2.93
N GLU A 43 3.60 14.01 -1.91
CA GLU A 43 5.02 14.25 -1.56
C GLU A 43 5.70 12.96 -1.10
N HIS A 44 5.02 12.14 -0.31
CA HIS A 44 5.55 10.84 0.10
C HIS A 44 5.73 9.88 -1.08
N LEU A 45 4.84 9.92 -2.08
CA LEU A 45 4.99 9.14 -3.31
C LEU A 45 6.23 9.53 -4.13
N LYS A 46 6.82 10.72 -3.92
CA LYS A 46 8.09 11.10 -4.56
C LYS A 46 9.27 10.33 -3.98
N ASN A 47 9.15 9.78 -2.77
CA ASN A 47 10.21 8.97 -2.20
C ASN A 47 10.25 7.60 -2.92
N PRO A 48 11.39 7.22 -3.54
CA PRO A 48 11.51 5.95 -4.24
C PRO A 48 11.26 4.74 -3.34
N GLU A 49 11.57 4.81 -2.04
CA GLU A 49 11.27 3.73 -1.10
C GLU A 49 9.75 3.54 -0.96
N ILE A 50 9.00 4.61 -0.71
CA ILE A 50 7.53 4.54 -0.61
C ILE A 50 6.93 4.04 -1.91
N MET A 51 7.43 4.53 -3.04
CA MET A 51 6.96 4.13 -4.37
C MET A 51 7.17 2.62 -4.59
N LEU A 52 8.33 2.08 -4.21
CA LEU A 52 8.61 0.65 -4.25
C LEU A 52 7.65 -0.14 -3.36
N LYS A 53 7.41 0.33 -2.14
CA LYS A 53 6.48 -0.28 -1.20
C LYS A 53 5.05 -0.32 -1.74
N ILE A 54 4.53 0.80 -2.25
CA ILE A 54 3.18 0.84 -2.84
C ILE A 54 3.09 -0.01 -4.10
N LYS A 55 4.11 0.02 -4.96
CA LYS A 55 4.16 -0.82 -6.16
C LYS A 55 4.05 -2.30 -5.79
N LYS A 56 4.77 -2.74 -4.76
CA LYS A 56 4.66 -4.12 -4.25
C LYS A 56 3.28 -4.45 -3.71
N LEU A 57 2.67 -3.53 -2.96
CA LEU A 57 1.28 -3.70 -2.50
C LEU A 57 0.26 -3.78 -3.66
N MET A 58 0.49 -3.03 -4.75
CA MET A 58 -0.32 -3.09 -5.97
C MET A 58 -0.11 -4.41 -6.73
N GLU A 59 1.14 -4.86 -6.89
CA GLU A 59 1.46 -6.14 -7.54
C GLU A 59 0.88 -7.33 -6.75
N ALA A 60 0.90 -7.25 -5.42
CA ALA A 60 0.26 -8.22 -4.54
C ALA A 60 -1.28 -8.06 -4.48
N GLY A 61 -1.83 -7.00 -5.09
CA GLY A 61 -3.26 -6.73 -5.14
C GLY A 61 -3.90 -6.32 -3.80
N VAL A 62 -3.09 -5.92 -2.81
CA VAL A 62 -3.57 -5.47 -1.50
C VAL A 62 -4.12 -4.06 -1.56
N VAL A 63 -3.43 -3.20 -2.30
CA VAL A 63 -3.80 -1.81 -2.52
C VAL A 63 -4.16 -1.68 -3.99
N GLY A 64 -5.34 -1.14 -4.25
CA GLY A 64 -5.78 -0.79 -5.59
C GLY A 64 -6.25 0.65 -5.57
N MET A 65 -5.57 1.51 -6.32
CA MET A 65 -6.11 2.82 -6.65
C MET A 65 -7.26 2.56 -7.63
N ARG A 66 -8.50 2.66 -7.14
CA ARG A 66 -9.70 2.62 -7.99
C ARG A 66 -9.93 3.95 -8.65
#